data_AF-A0AAD6VV42-F1
#
_entry.id   AF-A0AAD6VV42-F1
#
_cell.length_a   1.000
_cell.length_b   1.000
_cell.length_c   1.000
_cell.angle_alpha   90.00
_cell.angle_beta   90.00
_cell.angle_gamma   90.00
#
_symmetry.space_group_name_H-M   'P 1'
#
loop_
_entity.id
_entity.type
_entity.pdbx_description
1 polymer ?
#
loop_
_entity_poly.entity_id
_entity_poly.type
_entity_poly.pdbx_seq_one_letter_code
_entity_poly.pdbx_strand_id
1 'polypeptide(L)'
;MVNAATVNPNVLLELISIYRDWQEGKVQQISIKQEEIENKIEVADALAIKLLQRLNYSVSAMQTSSQHLSEVHSLQVEIGELKGRLTEVMSNCDALCKRIAAEGPESLRSSVKPFATAAVDSEIRSSSSSVLKSNPPSNEAKAD
;
A
#
# COMPACT_ATOMS: atom_id res chain seq x y z
N MET A 1 -51.32 29.57 68.84
CA MET A 1 -51.10 28.12 69.01
C MET A 1 -51.07 27.51 67.62
N VAL A 2 -49.87 27.14 67.14
CA VAL A 2 -49.71 26.60 65.78
C VAL A 2 -50.21 25.16 65.82
N ASN A 3 -51.39 24.89 65.28
CA ASN A 3 -51.88 23.53 65.12
C ASN A 3 -51.00 22.85 64.06
N ALA A 4 -50.11 21.98 64.50
CA ALA A 4 -49.38 21.08 63.61
C ALA A 4 -50.41 20.15 62.97
N ALA A 5 -50.82 20.45 61.73
CA ALA A 5 -51.64 19.58 60.92
C ALA A 5 -50.93 18.22 60.81
N THR A 6 -51.42 17.24 61.56
CA THR A 6 -50.76 15.94 61.68
C THR A 6 -51.18 15.09 60.50
N VAL A 7 -50.23 14.79 59.60
CA VAL A 7 -50.47 13.93 58.43
C VAL A 7 -50.73 12.51 58.91
N ASN A 8 -51.75 11.85 58.35
CA ASN A 8 -52.10 10.47 58.68
C ASN A 8 -50.96 9.52 58.24
N PRO A 9 -50.35 8.75 59.17
CA PRO A 9 -49.24 7.85 58.87
C PRO A 9 -49.54 6.79 57.80
N ASN A 10 -50.78 6.33 57.70
CA ASN A 10 -51.17 5.33 56.69
C ASN A 10 -51.13 5.90 55.27
N VAL A 11 -51.54 7.16 55.10
CA VAL A 11 -51.47 7.86 53.82
C VAL A 11 -50.02 8.08 53.40
N LEU A 12 -49.14 8.39 54.36
CA LEU A 12 -47.71 8.53 54.10
C LEU A 12 -47.08 7.20 53.66
N LEU A 13 -47.45 6.09 54.29
CA LEU A 13 -46.95 4.76 53.92
C LEU A 13 -47.39 4.35 52.51
N GLU A 14 -48.65 4.60 52.17
CA GLU A 14 -49.19 4.33 50.82
C GLU A 14 -48.48 5.17 49.76
N LEU A 15 -48.27 6.46 50.02
CA LEU A 15 -47.53 7.34 49.11
C LEU A 15 -46.09 6.85 48.89
N ILE A 16 -45.40 6.45 49.95
CA ILE A 16 -44.04 5.90 49.86
C ILE A 16 -44.04 4.59 49.06
N SER A 17 -45.07 3.75 49.21
CA SER A 17 -45.20 2.52 48.43
C SER A 17 -45.37 2.83 46.94
N ILE A 18 -46.33 3.68 46.59
CA ILE A 18 -46.58 4.09 45.20
C ILE A 18 -45.33 4.73 44.59
N TYR A 19 -44.62 5.56 45.37
CA TYR A 19 -43.38 6.17 44.92
C TYR A 19 -42.28 5.12 44.67
N ARG A 20 -42.13 4.12 45.56
CA ARG A 20 -41.17 3.02 45.35
C ARG A 20 -41.47 2.22 44.09
N ASP A 21 -42.73 1.85 43.88
CA ASP A 21 -43.14 1.07 42.70
C ASP A 21 -42.88 1.87 41.42
N TRP A 22 -43.18 3.17 41.43
CA TRP A 22 -42.85 4.07 40.34
C TRP A 22 -41.33 4.17 40.11
N GLN A 23 -40.55 4.31 41.19
CA GLN A 23 -39.10 4.42 41.12
C GLN A 23 -38.47 3.14 40.57
N GLU A 24 -38.93 1.97 41.00
CA GLU A 24 -38.47 0.67 40.49
C GLU A 24 -38.79 0.52 38.99
N GLY A 25 -40.01 0.89 38.58
CA GLY A 25 -40.38 0.93 37.17
C GLY A 25 -39.48 1.86 36.34
N LYS A 26 -39.07 3.01 36.90
CA LYS A 26 -38.14 3.92 36.22
C LYS A 26 -36.73 3.33 36.09
N VAL A 27 -36.23 2.68 37.14
CA VAL A 27 -34.92 2.01 37.11
C VAL A 27 -34.90 0.93 36.04
N GLN A 28 -35.93 0.07 35.97
CA GLN A 28 -36.03 -0.98 34.96
C GLN A 28 -36.03 -0.40 33.53
N GLN A 29 -36.80 0.67 33.29
CA GLN A 29 -36.84 1.32 31.98
C GLN A 29 -35.50 1.95 31.58
N ILE A 30 -34.76 2.51 32.54
CA ILE A 30 -33.42 3.04 32.30
C ILE A 30 -32.46 1.90 31.97
N SER A 31 -32.49 0.80 32.74
CA SER A 31 -31.63 -0.36 32.52
C SER A 31 -31.82 -0.96 31.11
N ILE A 32 -33.07 -1.17 30.68
CA ILE A 32 -33.36 -1.71 29.34
C ILE A 32 -32.80 -0.79 28.24
N LYS A 33 -33.00 0.53 28.37
CA LYS A 33 -32.47 1.48 27.38
C LYS A 33 -30.95 1.53 27.37
N GLN A 34 -30.33 1.40 28.53
CA GLN A 34 -28.87 1.42 28.65
C GLN A 34 -28.26 0.17 28.00
N GLU A 35 -28.87 -1.00 28.21
CA GLU A 35 -28.48 -2.25 27.55
C GLU A 35 -28.65 -2.15 26.02
N GLU A 36 -29.75 -1.57 25.53
CA GLU A 36 -29.94 -1.36 24.08
C GLU A 36 -28.85 -0.44 23.49
N ILE A 37 -28.47 0.61 24.21
CA ILE A 37 -27.41 1.54 23.79
C ILE A 37 -26.05 0.84 23.79
N GLU A 38 -25.73 0.08 24.83
CA GLU A 38 -24.48 -0.67 24.95
C GLU A 38 -24.32 -1.66 23.79
N ASN A 39 -25.35 -2.46 23.50
CA ASN A 39 -25.36 -3.38 22.36
C ASN A 39 -25.12 -2.66 21.02
N LYS A 40 -25.70 -1.46 20.83
CA LYS A 40 -25.47 -0.66 19.61
C LYS A 40 -24.04 -0.13 19.51
N ILE A 41 -23.45 0.28 20.63
CA ILE A 41 -22.06 0.75 20.70
C ILE A 41 -21.12 -0.40 20.35
N GLU A 42 -21.31 -1.59 20.92
CA GLU A 42 -20.47 -2.76 20.63
C GLU A 42 -20.49 -3.12 19.13
N VAL A 43 -21.67 -3.13 18.52
CA VAL A 43 -21.82 -3.39 17.08
C VAL A 43 -21.15 -2.29 16.25
N ALA A 44 -21.31 -1.02 16.64
CA ALA A 44 -20.70 0.11 15.94
C ALA A 44 -19.16 0.05 16.01
N ASP A 45 -18.59 -0.28 17.18
CA ASP A 45 -17.14 -0.41 17.37
C ASP A 45 -16.58 -1.57 16.55
N ALA A 46 -17.24 -2.74 16.58
CA ALA A 46 -16.86 -3.89 15.77
C ALA A 46 -16.90 -3.57 14.26
N LEU A 47 -17.89 -2.79 13.82
CA LEU A 47 -18.00 -2.34 12.44
C LEU A 47 -16.90 -1.33 12.08
N ALA A 48 -16.61 -0.37 12.96
CA ALA A 48 -15.58 0.64 12.76
C ALA A 48 -14.19 0.00 12.58
N ILE A 49 -13.86 -1.00 13.41
CA ILE A 49 -12.60 -1.76 13.28
C ILE A 49 -12.53 -2.48 11.93
N LYS A 50 -13.60 -3.17 11.52
CA LYS A 50 -13.65 -3.87 10.23
C LYS A 50 -13.51 -2.92 9.04
N LEU A 51 -14.15 -1.75 9.11
CA LEU A 51 -14.03 -0.71 8.09
C LEU A 51 -12.59 -0.19 8.00
N LEU A 52 -11.97 0.11 9.15
CA LEU A 52 -10.58 0.57 9.20
C LEU A 52 -9.62 -0.47 8.60
N GLN A 53 -9.77 -1.74 8.96
CA GLN A 53 -8.97 -2.83 8.39
C GLN A 53 -9.12 -2.91 6.86
N ARG A 54 -10.35 -2.81 6.36
CA ARG A 54 -10.63 -2.85 4.92
C ARG A 54 -10.06 -1.64 4.18
N LEU A 55 -10.15 -0.45 4.77
CA LEU A 55 -9.56 0.76 4.22
C LEU A 55 -8.03 0.66 4.15
N ASN A 56 -7.38 0.21 5.22
CA ASN A 56 -5.93 0.03 5.23
C ASN A 56 -5.48 -0.96 4.16
N TYR A 57 -6.17 -2.10 4.02
CA TYR A 57 -5.89 -3.05 2.94
C TYR A 57 -6.05 -2.41 1.56
N SER A 58 -7.14 -1.66 1.34
CA SER A 58 -7.38 -0.96 0.07
C SER A 58 -6.29 0.05 -0.25
N VAL A 59 -5.84 0.82 0.75
CA VAL A 59 -4.75 1.80 0.59
C VAL A 59 -3.46 1.10 0.21
N SER A 60 -3.08 0.02 0.88
CA SER A 60 -1.88 -0.75 0.53
C SER A 60 -1.97 -1.32 -0.89
N ALA A 61 -3.12 -1.90 -1.26
CA ALA A 61 -3.33 -2.43 -2.62
C ALA A 61 -3.24 -1.32 -3.69
N MET A 62 -3.80 -0.15 -3.43
CA MET A 62 -3.70 1.01 -4.33
C MET A 62 -2.26 1.52 -4.46
N GLN A 63 -1.50 1.57 -3.36
CA GLN A 63 -0.09 1.97 -3.40
C GLN A 63 0.73 0.99 -4.24
N THR A 64 0.54 -0.32 -4.05
CA THR A 64 1.22 -1.35 -4.86
C THR A 64 0.83 -1.22 -6.33
N SER A 65 -0.46 -1.05 -6.64
CA SER A 65 -0.90 -0.85 -8.03
C SER A 65 -0.31 0.41 -8.65
N SER A 66 -0.26 1.53 -7.91
CA SER A 66 0.36 2.77 -8.36
C SER A 66 1.85 2.61 -8.63
N GLN A 67 2.56 1.86 -7.78
CA GLN A 67 3.99 1.58 -7.98
C GLN A 67 4.22 0.78 -9.27
N HIS A 68 3.45 -0.29 -9.49
CA HIS A 68 3.55 -1.08 -10.72
C HIS A 68 3.22 -0.26 -11.98
N LEU A 69 2.22 0.63 -11.93
CA LEU A 69 1.91 1.51 -13.05
C LEU A 69 3.04 2.51 -13.33
N SER A 70 3.70 3.03 -12.29
CA SER A 70 4.88 3.88 -12.42
C SER A 70 6.03 3.16 -13.12
N GLU A 71 6.30 1.91 -12.73
CA GLU A 71 7.31 1.05 -13.37
C GLU A 71 6.99 0.78 -14.84
N VAL A 72 5.73 0.46 -15.16
CA VAL A 72 5.27 0.28 -16.55
C VAL A 72 5.45 1.56 -17.37
N HIS A 73 5.17 2.72 -16.78
CA HIS A 73 5.37 4.00 -17.47
C HIS A 73 6.86 4.24 -17.79
N SER A 74 7.76 3.97 -16.84
CA SER A 74 9.21 4.04 -17.07
C SER A 74 9.65 3.14 -18.24
N LEU A 75 9.21 1.87 -18.22
CA LEU A 75 9.53 0.92 -19.28
C LEU A 75 8.99 1.36 -20.64
N GLN A 76 7.79 1.94 -20.68
CA GLN A 76 7.19 2.46 -21.92
C GLN A 76 8.05 3.57 -22.53
N VAL A 77 8.61 4.46 -21.70
CA VAL A 77 9.52 5.53 -22.15
C VAL A 77 10.82 4.95 -22.72
N GLU A 78 11.45 4.03 -21.99
CA GLU A 78 12.70 3.37 -22.43
C GLU A 78 12.53 2.60 -23.75
N ILE A 79 11.42 1.87 -23.91
CA ILE A 79 11.07 1.19 -25.17
C ILE A 79 10.90 2.21 -26.31
N GLY A 80 10.27 3.36 -26.03
CA GLY A 80 10.10 4.44 -27.00
C GLY A 80 11.45 5.01 -27.48
N GLU A 81 12.36 5.28 -26.55
CA GLU A 81 13.72 5.76 -26.87
C GLU A 81 14.49 4.72 -27.68
N LEU A 82 14.49 3.47 -27.25
CA LEU A 82 15.18 2.37 -27.95
C LEU A 82 14.66 2.19 -29.37
N LYS A 83 13.34 2.27 -29.57
CA LYS A 83 12.71 2.24 -30.89
C LYS A 83 13.17 3.41 -31.77
N GLY A 84 13.29 4.61 -31.20
CA GLY A 84 13.82 5.78 -31.90
C GLY A 84 15.26 5.55 -32.38
N ARG A 85 16.14 5.10 -31.48
CA ARG A 85 17.54 4.78 -31.81
C ARG A 85 17.66 3.69 -32.85
N LEU A 86 16.86 2.63 -32.77
CA LEU A 86 16.84 1.56 -33.77
C LEU A 86 16.41 2.08 -35.15
N THR A 87 15.40 2.95 -35.18
CA THR A 87 14.93 3.58 -36.43
C THR A 87 16.03 4.43 -37.06
N GLU A 88 16.76 5.19 -36.26
CA GLU A 88 17.91 5.97 -36.72
C GLU A 88 19.02 5.07 -37.30
N VAL A 89 19.39 4.00 -36.59
CA VAL A 89 20.40 3.04 -37.05
C VAL A 89 19.97 2.38 -38.36
N MET A 90 18.71 1.94 -38.47
CA MET A 90 18.18 1.37 -39.71
C MET A 90 18.21 2.38 -40.87
N SER A 91 17.82 3.63 -40.62
CA SER A 91 17.88 4.69 -41.63
C SER A 91 19.33 4.99 -42.05
N ASN A 92 20.28 4.96 -41.12
CA ASN A 92 21.70 5.13 -41.41
C ASN A 92 22.23 3.97 -42.26
N CYS A 93 21.90 2.72 -41.90
CA CYS A 93 22.23 1.54 -42.69
C CYS A 93 21.63 1.60 -44.11
N ASP A 94 20.37 2.01 -44.26
CA ASP A 94 19.73 2.15 -45.58
C ASP A 94 20.43 3.24 -46.43
N ALA A 95 20.75 4.39 -45.83
CA ALA A 95 21.52 5.44 -46.48
C ALA A 95 22.92 4.97 -46.89
N LEU A 96 23.57 4.17 -46.05
CA LEU A 96 24.87 3.55 -46.34
C LEU A 96 24.76 2.56 -47.51
N CYS A 97 23.76 1.67 -47.51
CA CYS A 97 23.50 0.74 -48.59
C CYS A 97 23.26 1.47 -49.93
N LYS A 98 22.46 2.55 -49.92
CA LYS A 98 22.22 3.40 -51.10
C LYS A 98 23.50 4.05 -51.60
N ARG A 99 24.35 4.56 -50.70
CA ARG A 99 25.63 5.18 -51.08
C ARG A 99 26.59 4.17 -51.69
N ILE A 100 26.70 2.98 -51.10
CA ILE A 100 27.51 1.88 -51.66
C ILE A 100 27.01 1.50 -53.05
N ALA A 101 25.70 1.41 -53.25
CA ALA A 101 25.12 1.09 -54.55
C ALA A 101 25.39 2.17 -55.60
N ALA A 102 25.44 3.45 -55.21
CA ALA A 102 25.63 4.57 -56.13
C ALA A 102 27.11 4.88 -56.43
N GLU A 103 27.98 4.85 -55.42
CA GLU A 103 29.37 5.35 -55.50
C GLU A 103 30.42 4.22 -55.41
N GLY A 104 30.01 3.01 -55.03
CA GLY A 104 30.91 1.90 -54.70
C GLY A 104 31.51 2.00 -53.28
N PRO A 105 32.07 0.89 -52.76
CA PRO A 105 32.56 0.80 -51.39
C PRO A 105 33.82 1.63 -51.12
N GLU A 106 34.56 2.02 -52.15
CA GLU A 106 35.82 2.78 -52.04
C GLU A 106 35.61 4.18 -51.43
N SER A 107 34.44 4.80 -51.65
CA SER A 107 34.05 6.10 -51.04
C SER A 107 34.08 6.06 -49.50
N LEU A 108 33.84 4.88 -48.91
CA LEU A 108 33.80 4.69 -47.45
C LEU A 108 35.18 4.44 -46.84
N ARG A 109 36.19 4.04 -47.61
CA ARG A 109 37.53 3.74 -47.08
C ARG A 109 38.22 4.95 -46.43
N SER A 110 37.87 6.17 -46.83
CA SER A 110 38.39 7.39 -46.21
C SER A 110 37.69 7.74 -44.88
N SER A 111 36.46 7.26 -44.66
CA SER A 111 35.63 7.58 -43.51
C SER A 111 35.68 6.54 -42.39
N VAL A 112 36.17 5.33 -42.67
CA VAL A 112 36.32 4.27 -41.68
C VAL A 112 37.63 4.50 -40.90
N LYS A 113 37.52 4.94 -39.66
CA LYS A 113 38.60 4.77 -38.69
C LYS A 113 38.62 3.28 -38.30
N PRO A 114 39.74 2.55 -38.47
CA PRO A 114 39.81 1.17 -38.01
C PRO A 114 39.48 1.13 -36.52
N PHE A 115 38.56 0.25 -36.11
CA PHE A 115 38.44 -0.09 -34.70
C PHE A 115 39.79 -0.68 -34.29
N ALA A 116 40.57 0.07 -33.51
CA ALA A 116 41.77 -0.46 -32.90
C ALA A 116 41.31 -1.57 -31.95
N THR A 117 41.55 -2.82 -32.33
CA THR A 117 41.57 -3.92 -31.38
C THR A 117 42.63 -3.55 -30.34
N ALA A 118 42.20 -3.16 -29.15
CA ALA A 118 43.10 -3.11 -28.02
C ALA A 118 43.73 -4.51 -27.93
N ALA A 119 45.03 -4.59 -28.21
CA ALA A 119 45.79 -5.77 -27.87
C ALA A 119 45.59 -5.96 -26.38
N VAL A 120 44.79 -6.97 -26.02
CA VAL A 120 44.78 -7.50 -24.67
C VAL A 120 46.14 -8.15 -24.52
N ASP A 121 47.12 -7.37 -24.08
CA ASP A 121 48.31 -7.91 -23.49
C ASP A 121 47.85 -8.66 -22.24
N SER A 122 47.93 -9.97 -22.36
CA SER A 122 47.54 -10.93 -21.35
C SER A 122 48.54 -10.90 -20.20
N GLU A 123 48.52 -9.86 -19.37
CA GLU A 123 49.08 -9.92 -18.02
C GLU A 123 48.01 -10.40 -17.05
N ILE A 124 47.91 -11.72 -16.96
CA ILE A 124 47.30 -12.40 -15.83
C ILE A 124 48.10 -12.02 -14.59
N ARG A 125 47.63 -11.01 -13.85
CA ARG A 125 48.07 -10.76 -12.48
C ARG A 125 46.93 -11.10 -11.53
N SER A 126 47.00 -12.35 -11.05
CA SER A 126 46.28 -12.83 -9.87
C SER A 126 46.42 -11.84 -8.73
N SER A 127 45.29 -11.33 -8.24
CA SER A 127 45.15 -10.82 -6.89
C SER A 127 43.81 -11.28 -6.34
N SER A 128 43.89 -12.36 -5.56
CA SER A 128 42.82 -12.83 -4.69
C SER A 128 42.28 -11.69 -3.83
N SER A 129 40.96 -11.56 -3.76
CA SER A 129 40.30 -11.21 -2.50
C SER A 129 38.91 -11.84 -2.45
N SER A 130 38.76 -12.68 -1.43
CA SER A 130 37.54 -13.29 -0.93
C SER A 130 36.44 -12.26 -0.67
N VAL A 131 35.19 -12.56 -1.04
CA VAL A 131 34.00 -12.60 -0.15
C VAL A 131 32.84 -13.21 -0.96
N LEU A 132 32.48 -14.47 -0.69
CA LEU A 132 31.16 -15.01 -1.03
C LEU A 132 30.65 -15.81 0.16
N LYS A 133 29.79 -15.18 0.98
CA LYS A 133 28.77 -15.88 1.77
C LYS A 133 27.74 -14.89 2.30
N SER A 134 26.58 -14.85 1.66
CA SER A 134 25.33 -14.46 2.29
C SER A 134 24.17 -15.12 1.52
N ASN A 135 23.65 -16.19 2.10
CA ASN A 135 22.39 -16.82 1.69
C ASN A 135 21.20 -15.91 2.09
N PRO A 136 20.05 -16.02 1.38
CA PRO A 136 18.85 -15.23 1.67
C PRO A 136 18.09 -15.71 2.93
N PRO A 137 17.23 -14.87 3.52
CA PRO A 137 16.54 -15.17 4.77
C PRO A 137 15.31 -16.08 4.55
N SER A 138 15.25 -17.16 5.31
CA SER A 138 14.08 -18.02 5.46
C SER A 138 13.23 -17.57 6.65
N ASN A 139 11.92 -17.51 6.42
CA ASN A 139 10.90 -17.04 7.36
C ASN A 139 10.78 -17.89 8.64
N GLU A 140 10.35 -17.21 9.70
CA GLU A 140 10.01 -17.72 11.03
C GLU A 140 8.91 -18.80 11.02
N ALA A 141 9.09 -19.80 11.87
CA ALA A 141 8.00 -20.56 12.47
C ALA A 141 8.29 -20.68 13.97
N LYS A 142 7.54 -19.95 14.80
CA LYS A 142 7.41 -20.19 16.23
C LYS A 142 5.99 -20.66 16.49
N ALA A 143 5.85 -21.92 16.86
CA ALA A 143 4.65 -22.49 17.45
C ALA A 143 4.79 -22.46 18.98
N ASP A 144 3.68 -22.12 19.63
CA ASP A 144 3.29 -22.25 21.06
C ASP A 144 4.39 -22.33 22.14
#